data_AF-A0A0P9H616-F1
#
_entry.id   AF-A0A0P9H616-F1
#
_cell.length_a   1.000
_cell.length_b   1.000
_cell.length_c   1.000
_cell.angle_alpha   90.00
_cell.angle_beta   90.00
_cell.angle_gamma   90.00
#
_symmetry.space_group_name_H-M   'P 1'
#
loop_
_entity.id
_entity.type
_entity.pdbx_description
1 polymer ?
#
loop_
_entity_poly.entity_id
_entity_poly.type
_entity_poly.pdbx_seq_one_letter_code
_entity_poly.pdbx_strand_id
1 'polypeptide(L)'
;MVLGFDDWERRLKTLLDDFQNQCRRFYRAEHLEAGCFIALNRQGQRQEFPLLSLSIGVVHLHEASCTLVDASQLADLASQAKHFAKDVAGA
;
A
#
# COMPACT_ATOMS: atom_id res chain seq x y z
N MET A 1 0.05 7.42 10.97
CA MET A 1 -1.08 8.36 10.85
C MET A 1 -2.22 7.79 11.69
N VAL A 2 -2.81 8.57 12.58
CA VAL A 2 -3.98 8.15 13.37
C VAL A 2 -5.20 8.83 12.75
N LEU A 3 -6.21 8.04 12.37
CA LEU A 3 -7.42 8.52 11.73
C LEU A 3 -8.62 8.28 12.67
N GLY A 4 -9.55 9.23 12.71
CA GLY A 4 -10.81 9.08 13.43
C GLY A 4 -11.74 8.05 12.77
N PHE A 5 -12.68 7.53 13.56
CA PHE A 5 -13.52 6.38 13.20
C PHE A 5 -14.38 6.57 11.95
N ASP A 6 -14.89 7.78 11.70
CA ASP A 6 -15.97 7.97 10.73
C ASP A 6 -15.52 8.16 9.26
N ASP A 7 -14.23 8.39 8.99
CA ASP A 7 -13.76 8.78 7.64
C ASP A 7 -12.47 8.08 7.18
N TRP A 8 -11.92 7.16 7.97
CA TRP A 8 -10.61 6.60 7.66
C TRP A 8 -10.61 5.84 6.33
N GLU A 9 -11.60 5.00 6.07
CA GLU A 9 -11.67 4.19 4.84
C GLU A 9 -11.77 5.07 3.59
N ARG A 10 -12.65 6.08 3.63
CA ARG A 10 -12.81 7.03 2.52
C ARG A 10 -11.51 7.79 2.26
N ARG A 11 -10.83 8.27 3.30
CA ARG A 11 -9.55 8.97 3.18
C ARG A 11 -8.46 8.08 2.59
N LEU A 12 -8.39 6.83 3.02
CA LEU A 12 -7.43 5.86 2.47
C LEU A 12 -7.72 5.57 1.00
N LYS A 13 -9.00 5.44 0.62
CA LYS A 13 -9.39 5.25 -0.78
C LYS A 13 -9.01 6.45 -1.64
N THR A 14 -9.31 7.67 -1.20
CA THR A 14 -8.89 8.89 -1.90
C THR A 14 -7.37 8.97 -2.05
N LEU A 15 -6.62 8.65 -0.99
CA LEU A 15 -5.16 8.64 -1.02
C LEU A 15 -4.62 7.62 -2.03
N LEU A 16 -5.23 6.44 -2.11
CA LEU A 16 -4.86 5.40 -3.07
C LEU A 16 -5.16 5.84 -4.51
N ASP A 17 -6.35 6.39 -4.75
CA ASP A 17 -6.76 6.90 -6.07
C ASP A 17 -5.84 8.04 -6.53
N ASP A 18 -5.53 8.99 -5.63
CA ASP A 18 -4.63 10.10 -5.92
C ASP A 18 -3.21 9.61 -6.22
N PHE A 19 -2.70 8.65 -5.44
CA PHE A 19 -1.40 8.04 -5.68
C PHE A 19 -1.33 7.36 -7.04
N GLN A 20 -2.33 6.54 -7.39
CA GLN A 20 -2.40 5.90 -8.70
C GLN A 20 -2.46 6.91 -9.83
N ASN A 21 -3.28 7.95 -9.71
CA ASN A 21 -3.41 9.00 -10.73
C ASN A 21 -2.10 9.76 -10.94
N GLN A 22 -1.35 10.02 -9.87
CA GLN A 22 -0.02 10.63 -9.98
C GLN A 22 1.00 9.66 -10.60
N CYS A 23 1.00 8.39 -10.18
CA CYS A 23 1.92 7.38 -10.69
C CYS A 23 1.73 7.12 -12.20
N ARG A 24 0.49 7.10 -12.67
CA ARG A 24 0.17 6.88 -14.10
C ARG A 24 0.89 7.85 -15.04
N ARG A 25 1.17 9.08 -14.59
CA ARG A 25 1.87 10.11 -15.38
C ARG A 25 3.34 9.77 -15.67
N PHE A 26 3.93 8.83 -14.95
CA PHE A 26 5.31 8.38 -15.15
C PHE A 26 5.41 7.15 -16.07
N TYR A 27 4.27 6.59 -16.49
CA TYR A 27 4.20 5.40 -17.32
C TYR A 27 3.60 5.70 -18.69
N ARG A 28 4.04 4.94 -19.69
CA ARG A 28 3.45 4.99 -21.04
C ARG A 28 2.17 4.18 -21.07
N ALA A 29 1.28 4.48 -22.03
CA ALA A 29 0.03 3.75 -22.20
C ALA A 29 0.26 2.22 -22.28
N GLU A 30 1.27 1.79 -23.03
CA GLU A 30 1.69 0.38 -23.14
C GLU A 30 2.05 -0.26 -21.79
N HIS A 31 2.69 0.47 -20.88
CA HIS A 31 3.03 -0.04 -19.54
C HIS A 31 1.80 -0.09 -18.62
N LEU A 32 0.90 0.89 -18.77
CA LEU A 32 -0.35 0.95 -18.01
C LEU A 32 -1.31 -0.18 -18.39
N GLU A 33 -1.40 -0.49 -19.68
CA GLU A 33 -2.20 -1.61 -20.19
C GLU A 33 -1.62 -2.97 -19.77
N ALA A 34 -0.29 -3.11 -19.79
CA ALA A 34 0.39 -4.34 -19.40
C ALA A 34 0.45 -4.55 -17.87
N GLY A 35 0.26 -3.51 -17.06
CA GLY A 35 0.45 -3.57 -15.60
C GLY A 35 1.92 -3.74 -15.17
N CYS A 36 2.86 -3.63 -16.11
CA CYS A 36 4.29 -3.71 -15.88
C CYS A 36 5.06 -2.96 -16.98
N PHE A 37 6.36 -2.70 -16.76
CA PHE A 37 7.26 -2.21 -17.79
C PHE A 37 8.47 -3.14 -17.93
N ILE A 38 9.00 -3.26 -19.14
CA ILE A 38 10.14 -4.11 -19.44
C ILE A 38 11.41 -3.26 -19.44
N ALA A 39 12.38 -3.65 -18.61
CA ALA A 39 13.69 -3.00 -18.57
C ALA A 39 14.81 -4.03 -18.42
N LEU A 40 16.05 -3.61 -18.66
CA LEU A 40 17.21 -4.44 -18.36
C LEU A 40 17.48 -4.40 -16.86
N ASN A 41 17.61 -5.58 -16.25
CA ASN A 41 18.10 -5.69 -14.88
C ASN A 41 19.61 -5.39 -14.83
N ARG A 42 20.19 -5.40 -13.62
CA ARG A 42 21.63 -5.11 -13.41
C ARG A 42 22.58 -6.08 -14.11
N GLN A 43 22.09 -7.23 -14.57
CA GLN A 43 22.83 -8.25 -15.31
C GLN A 43 22.64 -8.12 -16.83
N GLY A 44 21.91 -7.10 -17.30
CA GLY A 44 21.64 -6.90 -18.72
C GLY A 44 20.55 -7.82 -19.29
N GLN A 45 19.77 -8.49 -18.44
CA GLN A 45 18.65 -9.34 -18.88
C GLN A 45 17.35 -8.55 -18.88
N ARG A 46 16.51 -8.75 -19.89
CA ARG A 46 15.15 -8.17 -19.92
C ARG A 46 14.31 -8.80 -18.82
N GLN A 47 13.69 -7.94 -18.02
CA GLN A 47 12.83 -8.34 -16.93
C GLN A 47 11.61 -7.42 -16.88
N GLU A 48 10.47 -7.99 -16.54
CA GLU A 48 9.25 -7.26 -16.25
C GLU A 48 9.29 -6.71 -14.82
N PHE A 49 9.00 -5.42 -14.70
CA PHE A 49 8.88 -4.75 -13.41
C PHE A 49 7.44 -4.28 -13.24
N PRO A 50 6.76 -4.67 -12.15
CA PRO A 50 5.41 -4.19 -11.89
C PRO A 50 5.39 -2.67 -11.78
N LEU A 51 4.24 -2.06 -12.08
CA LEU A 51 4.06 -0.64 -11.84
C LEU A 51 4.14 -0.34 -10.34
N LEU A 52 4.53 0.89 -10.01
CA LEU A 52 4.58 1.34 -8.64
C LEU A 52 3.17 1.33 -8.05
N SER A 53 2.97 0.56 -6.98
CA SER A 53 1.72 0.46 -6.24
C SER A 53 1.90 0.84 -4.78
N LEU A 54 0.77 1.08 -4.09
CA LEU A 54 0.76 1.44 -2.68
C LEU A 54 -0.07 0.42 -1.88
N SER A 55 0.53 -0.12 -0.81
CA SER A 55 -0.15 -1.01 0.13
C SER A 55 -0.32 -0.31 1.48
N ILE A 56 -1.53 -0.41 2.06
CA ILE A 56 -1.88 0.21 3.35
C ILE A 56 -2.39 -0.87 4.30
N GLY A 57 -1.70 -1.04 5.43
CA GLY A 57 -2.17 -1.85 6.54
C GLY A 57 -2.93 -1.01 7.56
N VAL A 58 -4.09 -1.47 8.01
CA VAL A 58 -4.92 -0.80 9.01
C VAL A 58 -5.10 -1.70 10.22
N VAL A 59 -4.87 -1.16 11.41
CA VAL A 59 -5.18 -1.84 12.68
C VAL A 59 -6.38 -1.15 13.30
N HIS A 60 -7.46 -1.90 13.45
CA HIS A 60 -8.67 -1.42 14.11
C HIS A 60 -8.60 -1.77 15.59
N LEU A 61 -8.60 -0.76 16.46
CA LEU A 61 -8.63 -0.95 17.91
C LEU A 61 -10.07 -0.84 18.40
N HIS A 62 -10.57 -1.93 18.98
CA HIS A 62 -11.86 -1.92 19.65
C HIS A 62 -11.69 -1.38 21.07
N GLU A 63 -12.65 -0.59 21.57
CA GLU A 63 -12.55 0.06 22.89
C GLU A 63 -12.28 -0.93 24.03
N ALA A 64 -12.84 -2.14 23.95
CA ALA A 64 -12.62 -3.23 24.90
C ALA A 64 -11.17 -3.76 24.93
N SER A 65 -10.38 -3.51 23.89
CA SER A 65 -8.99 -3.95 23.75
C SER A 65 -7.98 -2.84 24.06
N CYS A 66 -8.42 -1.57 24.13
CA CYS A 66 -7.54 -0.43 24.39
C CYS A 66 -6.85 -0.48 25.76
N THR A 67 -7.44 -1.14 26.76
CA THR A 67 -6.82 -1.33 28.08
C THR A 67 -5.81 -2.48 28.13
N LEU A 68 -5.73 -3.31 27.07
CA LEU A 68 -4.92 -4.52 27.00
C LEU A 68 -3.72 -4.40 26.07
N VAL A 69 -3.68 -3.36 25.22
CA VAL A 69 -2.66 -3.19 24.18
C VAL A 69 -1.76 -2.02 24.55
N ASP A 70 -0.49 -2.30 24.80
CA ASP A 70 0.54 -1.27 24.98
C ASP A 70 1.06 -0.75 23.61
N ALA A 71 1.86 0.32 23.66
CA ALA A 71 2.38 0.95 22.45
C ALA A 71 3.29 0.02 21.62
N SER A 72 3.99 -0.93 22.27
CA SER A 72 4.86 -1.88 21.57
C SER A 72 4.03 -2.88 20.78
N GLN A 73 3.02 -3.46 21.43
CA GLN A 73 2.09 -4.39 20.80
C GLN A 73 1.34 -3.74 19.64
N LEU A 74 0.92 -2.48 19.79
CA LEU A 74 0.30 -1.73 18.70
C LEU A 74 1.25 -1.54 17.51
N ALA A 75 2.52 -1.22 17.77
CA ALA A 75 3.53 -1.08 16.71
C ALA A 75 3.76 -2.41 15.99
N ASP A 76 3.80 -3.53 16.72
CA ASP A 76 3.95 -4.86 16.15
C ASP A 76 2.75 -5.25 15.28
N LEU A 77 1.52 -4.97 15.74
CA LEU A 77 0.29 -5.18 14.95
C LEU A 77 0.28 -4.33 13.67
N ALA A 78 0.71 -3.07 13.75
CA ALA A 78 0.81 -2.19 12.59
C ALA A 78 1.87 -2.68 11.60
N SER A 79 3.00 -3.17 12.11
CA SER A 79 4.05 -3.77 11.28
C SER A 79 3.53 -5.00 10.54
N GLN A 80 2.84 -5.90 11.25
CA GLN A 80 2.22 -7.08 10.65
C GLN A 80 1.17 -6.71 9.60
N ALA A 81 0.25 -5.79 9.91
CA ALA A 81 -0.76 -5.33 8.96
C ALA A 81 -0.14 -4.74 7.68
N LYS A 82 0.95 -3.98 7.81
CA LYS A 82 1.72 -3.46 6.67
C LYS A 82 2.38 -4.58 5.87
N HIS A 83 2.94 -5.60 6.53
CA HIS A 83 3.51 -6.76 5.86
C HIS A 83 2.45 -7.53 5.07
N PHE A 84 1.31 -7.87 5.68
CA PHE A 84 0.20 -8.53 4.99
C PHE A 84 -0.32 -7.72 3.80
N ALA A 85 -0.41 -6.40 3.93
CA ALA A 85 -0.83 -5.54 2.83
C ALA A 85 0.15 -5.54 1.64
N LYS A 86 1.45 -5.78 1.89
CA LYS A 86 2.47 -5.88 0.82
C LYS A 86 2.49 -7.22 0.12
N ASP A 87 2.05 -8.27 0.79
CA ASP A 87 1.96 -9.63 0.21
C ASP A 87 0.78 -9.74 -0.77
N VAL A 88 -0.24 -8.90 -0.61
CA VAL A 88 -1.26 -8.68 -1.64
C VAL A 88 -0.70 -7.68 -2.65
N ALA A 89 -0.78 -8.01 -3.95
CA ALA A 89 -0.41 -7.08 -5.01
C ALA A 89 -1.14 -5.75 -4.78
N GLY A 90 -0.36 -4.69 -4.46
CA GLY A 90 -0.90 -3.38 -4.13
C GLY A 90 -1.75 -2.85 -5.29
N ALA A 91 -2.80 -2.11 -4.96
CA ALA A 91 -3.68 -1.51 -5.95
C ALA A 91 -2.96 -0.36 -6.69
#